data_AF-A0A351SZD8-F1
#
_entry.id   AF-A0A351SZD8-F1
#
_cell.length_a   1.000
_cell.length_b   1.000
_cell.length_c   1.000
_cell.angle_alpha   90.00
_cell.angle_beta   90.00
_cell.angle_gamma   90.00
#
_symmetry.space_group_name_H-M   'P 1'
#
loop_
_entity.id
_entity.type
_entity.pdbx_description
1 polymer ?
#
loop_
_entity_poly.entity_id
_entity_poly.type
_entity_poly.pdbx_seq_one_letter_code
_entity_poly.pdbx_strand_id
1 'polypeptide(L)'
;MITVHADVVGSLLRPPELLKAQKQLAAGTISAGQFKEIEDRAVDEAIALQEAVGLPVVTDGEMRRESFQSQMTAAVSGFGEFTLDAFLWGDWYDEYGVHSKPRPPGLGVVSKLFRKRFLSVDEFTYLRGKTKRTPKITLPSPGLWANFWSAGCSRAAYPTLDAFLADIVALLREEVTELARLGATYIQLDAPHYGLLLDPKTRGFYERQGWSLEKWLTLGVELDNAVMEGFPEVTFGLHL
;
A
#
# COMPACT_ATOMS: atom_id res chain seq x y z
N MET A 1 13.57 13.98 13.47
CA MET A 1 13.71 12.50 13.42
C MET A 1 13.17 11.88 14.69
N ILE A 2 12.39 10.81 14.58
CA ILE A 2 11.85 10.08 15.73
C ILE A 2 12.94 9.23 16.41
N THR A 3 12.86 9.02 17.72
CA THR A 3 13.75 8.13 18.46
C THR A 3 12.91 7.12 19.21
N VAL A 4 12.84 5.89 18.71
CA VAL A 4 12.00 4.81 19.27
C VAL A 4 12.78 3.49 19.23
N HIS A 5 12.50 2.62 20.21
CA HIS A 5 13.15 1.29 20.33
C HIS A 5 12.16 0.13 20.19
N ALA A 6 10.87 0.43 20.07
CA ALA A 6 9.80 -0.52 19.81
C ALA A 6 8.82 0.11 18.81
N ASP A 7 8.50 -0.62 17.75
CA ASP A 7 7.63 -0.19 16.65
C ASP A 7 6.91 -1.43 16.07
N VAL A 8 5.80 -1.20 15.37
CA VAL A 8 5.06 -2.22 14.61
C VAL A 8 5.22 -1.95 13.13
N VAL A 9 5.05 -2.94 12.25
CA VAL A 9 5.21 -2.69 10.79
C VAL A 9 4.10 -1.80 10.24
N GLY A 10 2.83 -2.12 10.48
CA GLY A 10 1.71 -1.47 9.82
C GLY A 10 0.38 -2.10 10.21
N SER A 11 -0.02 -3.12 9.46
CA SER A 11 -1.26 -3.85 9.64
C SER A 11 -1.35 -4.59 10.98
N LEU A 12 -2.56 -4.72 11.50
CA LEU A 12 -2.90 -5.64 12.59
C LEU A 12 -3.99 -6.62 12.14
N LEU A 13 -4.20 -7.69 12.92
CA LEU A 13 -5.23 -8.67 12.60
C LEU A 13 -6.62 -8.01 12.65
N ARG A 14 -7.34 -8.07 11.53
CA ARG A 14 -8.70 -7.53 11.46
C ARG A 14 -9.65 -8.32 12.38
N PRO A 15 -10.46 -7.65 13.21
CA PRO A 15 -11.39 -8.33 14.08
C PRO A 15 -12.47 -9.07 13.27
N PRO A 16 -13.01 -10.20 13.76
CA PRO A 16 -14.03 -10.97 13.06
C PRO A 16 -15.28 -10.14 12.68
N GLU A 17 -15.67 -9.18 13.51
CA GLU A 17 -16.81 -8.28 13.24
C GLU A 17 -16.57 -7.40 12.01
N LEU A 18 -15.35 -6.91 11.79
CA LEU A 18 -15.02 -6.12 10.60
C LEU A 18 -15.08 -6.98 9.34
N LEU A 19 -14.55 -8.20 9.39
CA LEU A 19 -14.61 -9.15 8.26
C LEU A 19 -16.06 -9.54 7.92
N LYS A 20 -16.90 -9.69 8.94
CA LYS A 20 -18.35 -9.92 8.76
C LYS A 20 -19.03 -8.70 8.13
N ALA A 21 -18.71 -7.50 8.60
CA ALA A 21 -19.26 -6.25 8.08
C ALA A 21 -18.91 -6.02 6.61
N GLN A 22 -17.68 -6.38 6.18
CA GLN A 22 -17.29 -6.34 4.76
C GLN A 22 -18.21 -7.20 3.89
N LYS A 23 -18.51 -8.44 4.33
CA LYS A 23 -19.45 -9.33 3.62
C LYS A 23 -20.87 -8.77 3.63
N GLN A 24 -21.30 -8.18 4.74
CA GLN A 24 -22.63 -7.58 4.87
C GLN A 24 -22.81 -6.35 3.98
N LEU A 25 -21.78 -5.52 3.84
CA LEU A 25 -21.78 -4.38 2.93
C LEU A 25 -21.87 -4.85 1.48
N ALA A 26 -21.05 -5.83 1.10
CA ALA A 26 -21.08 -6.42 -0.25
C ALA A 26 -22.44 -7.05 -0.58
N ALA A 27 -23.13 -7.61 0.42
CA ALA A 27 -24.48 -8.16 0.29
C ALA A 27 -25.60 -7.09 0.36
N GLY A 28 -25.27 -5.81 0.57
CA GLY A 28 -26.26 -4.73 0.73
C GLY A 28 -27.09 -4.80 2.01
N THR A 29 -26.67 -5.58 3.00
CA THR A 29 -27.41 -5.81 4.26
C THR A 29 -27.14 -4.77 5.35
N ILE A 30 -26.05 -4.00 5.22
CA ILE A 30 -25.77 -2.81 6.03
C ILE A 30 -25.47 -1.64 5.10
N SER A 31 -25.78 -0.43 5.56
CA SER A 31 -25.44 0.81 4.86
C SER A 31 -23.94 1.11 4.95
N ALA A 32 -23.44 1.95 4.04
CA ALA A 32 -22.07 2.45 4.08
C ALA A 32 -21.77 3.20 5.40
N GLY A 33 -22.75 3.90 5.98
CA GLY A 33 -22.61 4.56 7.28
C GLY A 33 -22.40 3.57 8.43
N GLN A 34 -23.23 2.52 8.49
CA GLN A 34 -23.06 1.45 9.48
C GLN A 34 -21.74 0.71 9.32
N PHE A 35 -21.31 0.45 8.08
CA PHE A 35 -20.00 -0.14 7.83
C PHE A 35 -18.87 0.76 8.33
N LYS A 36 -18.93 2.06 8.04
CA LYS A 36 -17.96 3.06 8.50
C LYS A 36 -17.84 3.12 10.02
N GLU A 37 -18.94 2.99 10.75
CA GLU A 37 -18.93 2.93 12.22
C GLU A 37 -18.21 1.68 12.76
N ILE A 38 -18.38 0.53 12.10
CA ILE A 38 -17.69 -0.72 12.47
C ILE A 38 -16.19 -0.59 12.17
N GLU A 39 -15.88 -0.02 11.02
CA GLU A 39 -14.53 0.35 10.60
C GLU A 39 -13.84 1.28 11.62
N ASP A 40 -14.54 2.33 12.07
CA ASP A 40 -14.03 3.27 13.08
C ASP A 40 -13.75 2.59 14.41
N ARG A 41 -14.65 1.71 14.85
CA ARG A 41 -14.45 0.93 16.06
C ARG A 41 -13.24 0.01 15.97
N ALA A 42 -13.04 -0.66 14.84
CA ALA A 42 -11.88 -1.53 14.64
C ALA A 42 -10.56 -0.75 14.70
N VAL A 43 -10.52 0.47 14.16
CA VAL A 43 -9.36 1.36 14.29
C VAL A 43 -9.15 1.81 15.74
N ASP A 44 -10.22 2.21 16.44
CA ASP A 44 -10.12 2.61 17.85
C ASP A 44 -9.59 1.45 18.73
N GLU A 45 -10.04 0.23 18.49
CA GLU A 45 -9.55 -0.98 19.17
C GLU A 45 -8.08 -1.27 18.85
N ALA A 46 -7.67 -1.11 17.59
CA ALA A 46 -6.28 -1.26 17.15
C ALA A 46 -5.34 -0.25 17.81
N ILE A 47 -5.76 1.01 17.91
CA ILE A 47 -5.03 2.08 18.60
C ILE A 47 -4.91 1.75 20.09
N ALA A 48 -6.03 1.43 20.73
CA ALA A 48 -6.08 1.13 22.17
C ALA A 48 -5.19 -0.07 22.52
N LEU A 49 -5.16 -1.12 21.69
CA LEU A 49 -4.30 -2.29 21.89
C LEU A 49 -2.81 -1.88 21.92
N GLN A 50 -2.37 -1.12 20.92
CA GLN A 50 -0.97 -0.68 20.81
C GLN A 50 -0.58 0.25 21.97
N GLU A 51 -1.47 1.17 22.36
CA GLU A 51 -1.24 2.06 23.49
C GLU A 51 -1.19 1.32 24.84
N ALA A 52 -2.05 0.32 25.04
CA ALA A 52 -2.13 -0.48 26.26
C ALA A 52 -0.86 -1.30 26.51
N VAL A 53 -0.21 -1.78 25.44
CA VAL A 53 1.09 -2.47 25.53
C VAL A 53 2.29 -1.51 25.54
N GLY A 54 2.03 -0.20 25.55
CA GLY A 54 3.04 0.84 25.77
C GLY A 54 3.81 1.29 24.52
N LEU A 55 3.35 0.96 23.31
CA LEU A 55 4.06 1.32 22.08
C LEU A 55 4.16 2.85 21.91
N PRO A 56 5.35 3.39 21.56
CA PRO A 56 5.55 4.81 21.32
C PRO A 56 5.08 5.27 19.93
N VAL A 57 4.94 4.32 19.00
CA VAL A 57 4.43 4.51 17.64
C VAL A 57 3.15 3.70 17.49
N VAL A 58 2.14 4.27 16.85
CA VAL A 58 0.83 3.63 16.65
C VAL A 58 0.42 3.78 15.19
N THR A 59 -0.14 2.71 14.62
CA THR A 59 -0.80 2.71 13.31
C THR A 59 -2.31 2.56 13.50
N ASP A 60 -3.10 2.77 12.45
CA ASP A 60 -4.54 2.45 12.46
C ASP A 60 -4.80 0.94 12.25
N GLY A 61 -3.75 0.12 12.20
CA GLY A 61 -3.81 -1.31 11.91
C GLY A 61 -4.21 -1.65 10.47
N GLU A 62 -4.29 -0.67 9.57
CA GLU A 62 -4.76 -0.81 8.19
C GLU A 62 -6.17 -1.43 8.08
N MET A 63 -7.01 -1.16 9.08
CA MET A 63 -8.35 -1.77 9.20
C MET A 63 -9.25 -1.43 8.02
N ARG A 64 -9.02 -0.29 7.35
CA ARG A 64 -9.81 0.18 6.19
C ARG A 64 -9.33 -0.37 4.85
N ARG A 65 -8.22 -1.10 4.85
CA ARG A 65 -7.59 -1.59 3.62
C ARG A 65 -8.02 -3.04 3.39
N GLU A 66 -8.32 -3.39 2.14
CA GLU A 66 -8.49 -4.80 1.75
C GLU A 66 -7.13 -5.51 1.75
N SER A 67 -6.09 -4.81 1.28
CA SER A 67 -4.69 -5.19 1.27
C SER A 67 -3.82 -3.93 1.45
N PHE A 68 -2.58 -4.05 1.95
CA PHE A 68 -1.69 -2.90 2.15
C PHE A 68 -1.53 -2.03 0.88
N GLN A 69 -1.58 -2.66 -0.30
CA GLN A 69 -1.51 -2.01 -1.61
C GLN A 69 -2.87 -1.53 -2.17
N SER A 70 -4.01 -1.93 -1.60
CA SER A 70 -5.34 -1.68 -2.20
C SER A 70 -5.74 -0.20 -2.21
N GLN A 71 -5.15 0.64 -1.36
CA GLN A 71 -5.49 2.06 -1.29
C GLN A 71 -5.19 2.81 -2.59
N MET A 72 -4.10 2.49 -3.28
CA MET A 72 -3.77 3.15 -4.56
C MET A 72 -4.88 2.89 -5.60
N THR A 73 -5.28 1.63 -5.81
CA THR A 73 -6.31 1.30 -6.79
C THR A 73 -7.70 1.78 -6.36
N ALA A 74 -7.95 1.92 -5.06
CA ALA A 74 -9.18 2.52 -4.54
C ALA A 74 -9.20 4.05 -4.75
N ALA A 75 -8.06 4.72 -4.58
CA ALA A 75 -7.92 6.18 -4.61
C ALA A 75 -7.64 6.75 -6.01
N VAL A 76 -7.12 5.94 -6.94
CA VAL A 76 -6.66 6.36 -8.27
C VAL A 76 -7.40 5.57 -9.34
N SER A 77 -7.99 6.25 -10.32
CA SER A 77 -8.54 5.62 -11.53
C SER A 77 -7.47 5.43 -12.59
N GLY A 78 -7.68 4.49 -13.51
CA GLY A 78 -6.79 4.22 -14.65
C GLY A 78 -6.32 2.77 -14.71
N PHE A 79 -6.39 2.07 -13.58
CA PHE A 79 -6.24 0.62 -13.53
C PHE A 79 -7.43 -0.07 -14.23
N GLY A 80 -7.15 -1.16 -14.96
CA GLY A 80 -8.18 -2.02 -15.54
C GLY A 80 -8.94 -2.80 -14.48
N GLU A 81 -9.88 -3.65 -14.89
CA GLU A 81 -10.60 -4.51 -13.97
C GLU A 81 -9.65 -5.52 -13.29
N PHE A 82 -9.81 -5.68 -11.99
CA PHE A 82 -9.05 -6.66 -11.21
C PHE A 82 -9.91 -7.25 -10.10
N THR A 83 -9.57 -8.47 -9.70
CA THR A 83 -10.03 -9.09 -8.44
C THR A 83 -8.93 -8.97 -7.39
N LEU A 84 -9.19 -9.43 -6.16
CA LEU A 84 -8.15 -9.55 -5.12
C LEU A 84 -6.94 -10.39 -5.58
N ASP A 85 -7.08 -11.23 -6.60
CA ASP A 85 -5.96 -12.00 -7.15
C ASP A 85 -4.89 -11.12 -7.81
N ALA A 86 -5.20 -9.88 -8.17
CA ALA A 86 -4.19 -8.92 -8.61
C ALA A 86 -3.12 -8.62 -7.56
N PHE A 87 -3.45 -8.84 -6.29
CA PHE A 87 -2.59 -8.62 -5.13
C PHE A 87 -2.02 -9.92 -4.54
N LEU A 88 -2.54 -11.09 -4.95
CA LEU A 88 -2.30 -12.39 -4.31
C LEU A 88 -1.85 -13.49 -5.30
N TRP A 89 -1.40 -13.12 -6.51
CA TRP A 89 -0.86 -14.06 -7.47
C TRP A 89 0.60 -14.40 -7.15
N GLY A 90 1.03 -15.61 -7.50
CA GLY A 90 2.33 -16.16 -7.13
C GLY A 90 2.20 -17.51 -6.43
N ASP A 91 3.33 -18.00 -5.93
CA ASP A 91 3.40 -19.23 -5.14
C ASP A 91 3.60 -18.86 -3.66
N TRP A 92 2.85 -19.49 -2.77
CA TRP A 92 3.06 -19.35 -1.32
C TRP A 92 2.81 -20.67 -0.60
N TYR A 93 3.26 -20.72 0.65
CA TYR A 93 3.19 -21.91 1.50
C TYR A 93 2.57 -21.52 2.84
N ASP A 94 1.62 -22.31 3.31
CA ASP A 94 1.06 -22.19 4.65
C ASP A 94 0.92 -23.58 5.29
N GLU A 95 0.29 -23.64 6.47
CA GLU A 95 0.03 -24.89 7.19
C GLU A 95 -0.85 -25.90 6.41
N TYR A 96 -1.52 -25.45 5.34
CA TYR A 96 -2.36 -26.26 4.45
C TYR A 96 -1.65 -26.67 3.15
N GLY A 97 -0.39 -26.28 2.95
CA GLY A 97 0.46 -26.73 1.85
C GLY A 97 0.89 -25.63 0.89
N VAL A 98 1.19 -26.02 -0.35
CA VAL A 98 1.64 -25.11 -1.41
C VAL A 98 0.44 -24.63 -2.21
N HIS A 99 0.34 -23.31 -2.35
CA HIS A 99 -0.67 -22.64 -3.15
C HIS A 99 0.00 -21.95 -4.33
N SER A 100 -0.69 -21.89 -5.47
CA SER A 100 -0.23 -21.19 -6.66
C SER A 100 -1.41 -20.53 -7.34
N LYS A 101 -1.34 -19.20 -7.50
CA LYS A 101 -2.33 -18.42 -8.28
C LYS A 101 -1.67 -17.78 -9.50
N PRO A 102 -2.24 -17.96 -10.70
CA PRO A 102 -1.74 -17.30 -11.89
C PRO A 102 -2.00 -15.79 -11.83
N ARG A 103 -1.11 -15.01 -12.44
CA ARG A 103 -1.33 -13.57 -12.62
C ARG A 103 -2.57 -13.35 -13.51
N PRO A 104 -3.51 -12.47 -13.13
CA PRO A 104 -4.68 -12.19 -13.97
C PRO A 104 -4.27 -11.64 -15.35
N PRO A 105 -4.85 -12.16 -16.46
CA PRO A 105 -4.42 -11.79 -17.81
C PRO A 105 -4.75 -10.34 -18.18
N GLY A 106 -5.83 -9.77 -17.61
CA GLY A 106 -6.23 -8.38 -17.81
C GLY A 106 -5.58 -7.38 -16.86
N LEU A 107 -4.67 -7.82 -15.98
CA LEU A 107 -4.06 -6.95 -15.00
C LEU A 107 -3.13 -5.93 -15.67
N GLY A 108 -3.49 -4.65 -15.56
CA GLY A 108 -2.68 -3.54 -16.01
C GLY A 108 -3.39 -2.20 -15.88
N VAL A 109 -2.62 -1.12 -15.94
CA VAL A 109 -3.14 0.22 -16.19
C VAL A 109 -3.63 0.29 -17.64
N VAL A 110 -4.82 0.85 -17.87
CA VAL A 110 -5.51 0.89 -19.18
C VAL A 110 -5.82 2.32 -19.65
N SER A 111 -5.74 3.30 -18.75
CA SER A 111 -5.81 4.73 -19.06
C SER A 111 -4.89 5.53 -18.14
N LYS A 112 -4.71 6.83 -18.42
CA LYS A 112 -3.86 7.68 -17.57
C LYS A 112 -4.37 7.71 -16.14
N LEU A 113 -3.43 7.61 -15.19
CA LEU A 113 -3.74 7.64 -13.77
C LEU A 113 -4.33 8.99 -13.39
N PHE A 114 -5.42 8.95 -12.62
CA PHE A 114 -6.07 10.14 -12.10
C PHE A 114 -6.46 9.92 -10.64
N ARG A 115 -5.96 10.79 -9.76
CA ARG A 115 -6.26 10.72 -8.32
C ARG A 115 -7.67 11.22 -8.05
N LYS A 116 -8.52 10.34 -7.53
CA LYS A 116 -9.88 10.66 -7.07
C LYS A 116 -9.87 11.24 -5.65
N ARG A 117 -8.96 10.72 -4.81
CA ARG A 117 -8.70 11.15 -3.43
C ARG A 117 -7.27 10.79 -3.04
N PHE A 118 -6.77 11.32 -1.93
CA PHE A 118 -5.54 10.83 -1.30
C PHE A 118 -5.71 9.39 -0.81
N LEU A 119 -4.62 8.64 -0.76
CA LEU A 119 -4.57 7.22 -0.41
C LEU A 119 -4.88 7.01 1.07
N SER A 120 -4.16 7.72 1.94
CA SER A 120 -4.07 7.50 3.39
C SER A 120 -4.22 8.76 4.23
N VAL A 121 -4.47 9.93 3.62
CA VAL A 121 -4.74 11.18 4.36
C VAL A 121 -5.91 11.07 5.32
N ASP A 122 -6.99 10.37 4.95
CA ASP A 122 -8.14 10.17 5.85
C ASP A 122 -7.77 9.24 7.03
N GLU A 123 -7.00 8.19 6.75
CA GLU A 123 -6.46 7.25 7.77
C GLU A 123 -5.58 8.01 8.77
N PHE A 124 -4.66 8.84 8.27
CA PHE A 124 -3.78 9.67 9.08
C PHE A 124 -4.55 10.71 9.91
N THR A 125 -5.49 11.41 9.30
CA THR A 125 -6.25 12.46 9.97
C THR A 125 -7.06 11.87 11.14
N TYR A 126 -7.66 10.70 10.93
CA TYR A 126 -8.36 9.97 11.98
C TYR A 126 -7.41 9.53 13.10
N LEU A 127 -6.33 8.82 12.74
CA LEU A 127 -5.33 8.31 13.68
C LEU A 127 -4.72 9.41 14.55
N ARG A 128 -4.27 10.50 13.93
CA ARG A 128 -3.71 11.68 14.61
C ARG A 128 -4.71 12.30 15.59
N GLY A 129 -6.00 12.25 15.29
CA GLY A 129 -7.06 12.74 16.18
C GLY A 129 -7.33 11.83 17.39
N LYS A 130 -6.87 10.58 17.36
CA LYS A 130 -7.20 9.52 18.33
C LYS A 130 -6.07 9.15 19.29
N THR A 131 -4.82 9.47 18.97
CA THR A 131 -3.67 9.15 19.81
C THR A 131 -2.82 10.37 20.17
N LYS A 132 -2.07 10.28 21.27
CA LYS A 132 -0.97 11.19 21.61
C LYS A 132 0.41 10.59 21.31
N ARG A 133 0.46 9.32 20.89
CA ARG A 133 1.67 8.64 20.40
C ARG A 133 2.03 9.14 19.01
N THR A 134 3.17 8.71 18.48
CA THR A 134 3.58 9.05 17.11
C THR A 134 2.73 8.26 16.11
N PRO A 135 1.88 8.89 15.29
CA PRO A 135 1.15 8.19 14.24
C PRO A 135 2.11 7.76 13.12
N LYS A 136 2.03 6.50 12.69
CA LYS A 136 2.73 6.01 11.51
C LYS A 136 1.75 5.63 10.41
N ILE A 137 2.08 6.02 9.18
CA ILE A 137 1.34 5.66 7.96
C ILE A 137 2.23 4.83 7.03
N THR A 138 1.69 3.75 6.50
CA THR A 138 2.33 2.91 5.49
C THR A 138 1.83 3.31 4.09
N LEU A 139 2.75 3.41 3.14
CA LEU A 139 2.48 3.62 1.72
C LEU A 139 3.21 2.54 0.91
N PRO A 140 2.64 2.04 -0.19
CA PRO A 140 3.35 1.09 -1.05
C PRO A 140 4.50 1.79 -1.78
N SER A 141 5.66 1.15 -1.84
CA SER A 141 6.79 1.59 -2.66
C SER A 141 6.39 1.71 -4.14
N PRO A 142 6.90 2.71 -4.89
CA PRO A 142 6.58 2.86 -6.31
C PRO A 142 6.89 1.62 -7.14
N GLY A 143 8.02 0.94 -6.88
CA GLY A 143 8.47 -0.20 -7.68
C GLY A 143 7.50 -1.39 -7.66
N LEU A 144 6.73 -1.55 -6.57
CA LEU A 144 5.68 -2.56 -6.44
C LEU A 144 4.62 -2.46 -7.55
N TRP A 145 4.35 -1.23 -8.00
CA TRP A 145 3.30 -0.96 -8.99
C TRP A 145 3.63 -1.48 -10.38
N ALA A 146 4.88 -1.87 -10.65
CA ALA A 146 5.26 -2.52 -11.91
C ALA A 146 4.41 -3.76 -12.22
N ASN A 147 3.87 -4.44 -11.20
CA ASN A 147 2.90 -5.52 -11.39
C ASN A 147 1.65 -5.08 -12.16
N PHE A 148 1.23 -3.82 -12.02
CA PHE A 148 0.10 -3.20 -12.70
C PHE A 148 0.48 -2.59 -14.07
N TRP A 149 1.63 -2.93 -14.63
CA TRP A 149 1.96 -2.60 -16.01
C TRP A 149 2.17 -3.88 -16.82
N SER A 150 1.63 -3.92 -18.03
CA SER A 150 1.94 -4.97 -19.00
C SER A 150 1.92 -4.43 -20.42
N ALA A 151 2.79 -4.97 -21.27
CA ALA A 151 2.83 -4.55 -22.68
C ALA A 151 1.49 -4.73 -23.42
N GLY A 152 0.70 -5.75 -23.04
CA GLY A 152 -0.58 -6.07 -23.67
C GLY A 152 -1.73 -5.13 -23.28
N CYS A 153 -1.73 -4.62 -22.04
CA CYS A 153 -2.83 -3.78 -21.54
C CYS A 153 -2.46 -2.29 -21.48
N SER A 154 -1.19 -1.98 -21.22
CA SER A 154 -0.79 -0.66 -20.71
C SER A 154 -0.18 0.28 -21.74
N ARG A 155 0.32 -0.22 -22.88
CA ARG A 155 1.04 0.60 -23.87
C ARG A 155 0.24 1.77 -24.43
N ALA A 156 -1.08 1.64 -24.54
CA ALA A 156 -1.94 2.72 -25.02
C ALA A 156 -1.99 3.91 -24.05
N ALA A 157 -1.93 3.65 -22.74
CA ALA A 157 -1.94 4.68 -21.70
C ALA A 157 -0.53 5.14 -21.32
N TYR A 158 0.41 4.21 -21.27
CA TYR A 158 1.80 4.37 -20.86
C TYR A 158 2.71 3.55 -21.78
N PRO A 159 3.36 4.20 -22.77
CA PRO A 159 4.19 3.52 -23.76
C PRO A 159 5.32 2.68 -23.14
N THR A 160 5.83 3.08 -21.97
CA THR A 160 6.90 2.40 -21.24
C THR A 160 6.54 2.23 -19.76
N LEU A 161 7.19 1.26 -19.11
CA LEU A 161 7.13 1.07 -17.66
C LEU A 161 7.63 2.31 -16.92
N ASP A 162 8.72 2.91 -17.38
CA ASP A 162 9.31 4.12 -16.81
C ASP A 162 8.30 5.29 -16.79
N ALA A 163 7.52 5.47 -17.87
CA ALA A 163 6.49 6.51 -17.94
C ALA A 163 5.33 6.27 -16.96
N PHE A 164 5.00 5.01 -16.68
CA PHE A 164 3.99 4.65 -15.70
C PHE A 164 4.48 4.85 -14.26
N LEU A 165 5.68 4.38 -13.95
CA LEU A 165 6.28 4.53 -12.63
C LEU A 165 6.56 6.00 -12.27
N ALA A 166 6.84 6.85 -13.26
CA ALA A 166 6.94 8.29 -13.05
C ALA A 166 5.63 8.91 -12.52
N ASP A 167 4.48 8.53 -13.07
CA ASP A 167 3.17 9.01 -12.58
C ASP A 167 2.84 8.44 -11.20
N ILE A 168 3.22 7.18 -10.92
CA ILE A 168 3.10 6.58 -9.58
C ILE A 168 3.92 7.36 -8.55
N VAL A 169 5.18 7.69 -8.86
CA VAL A 169 6.03 8.51 -7.98
C VAL A 169 5.40 9.89 -7.77
N ALA A 170 4.89 10.54 -8.82
CA ALA A 170 4.22 11.84 -8.69
C ALA A 170 3.03 11.77 -7.72
N LEU A 171 2.17 10.75 -7.86
CA LEU A 171 1.02 10.53 -6.97
C LEU A 171 1.45 10.31 -5.51
N LEU A 172 2.47 9.47 -5.28
CA LEU A 172 2.99 9.20 -3.94
C LEU A 172 3.71 10.41 -3.33
N ARG A 173 4.42 11.22 -4.13
CA ARG A 173 4.99 12.48 -3.67
C ARG A 173 3.93 13.47 -3.22
N GLU A 174 2.83 13.57 -3.98
CA GLU A 174 1.71 14.42 -3.56
C GLU A 174 1.05 13.90 -2.28
N GLU A 175 0.93 12.58 -2.12
CA GLU A 175 0.45 11.95 -0.88
C GLU A 175 1.34 12.32 0.32
N VAL A 176 2.66 12.12 0.20
CA VAL A 176 3.63 12.47 1.24
C VAL A 176 3.60 13.97 1.53
N THR A 177 3.46 14.81 0.50
CA THR A 177 3.34 16.26 0.66
C THR A 177 2.14 16.63 1.53
N GLU A 178 0.98 16.04 1.26
CA GLU A 178 -0.24 16.33 2.02
C GLU A 178 -0.17 15.77 3.44
N LEU A 179 0.34 14.54 3.62
CA LEU A 179 0.58 13.95 4.94
C LEU A 179 1.52 14.82 5.77
N ALA A 180 2.64 15.26 5.20
CA ALA A 180 3.60 16.16 5.86
C ALA A 180 2.96 17.52 6.18
N ARG A 181 2.17 18.10 5.27
CA ARG A 181 1.41 19.34 5.52
C ARG A 181 0.43 19.20 6.69
N LEU A 182 -0.16 18.01 6.87
CA LEU A 182 -0.99 17.65 8.00
C LEU A 182 -0.18 17.23 9.24
N GLY A 183 1.15 17.31 9.21
CA GLY A 183 2.01 17.04 10.37
C GLY A 183 2.31 15.56 10.60
N ALA A 184 2.22 14.72 9.57
CA ALA A 184 2.80 13.38 9.62
C ALA A 184 4.32 13.51 9.78
N THR A 185 4.88 12.83 10.78
CA THR A 185 6.32 12.84 11.07
C THR A 185 6.96 11.47 10.91
N TYR A 186 6.15 10.43 10.68
CA TYR A 186 6.61 9.07 10.40
C TYR A 186 5.79 8.42 9.29
N ILE A 187 6.43 8.18 8.15
CA ILE A 187 5.85 7.49 6.99
C ILE A 187 6.74 6.28 6.67
N GLN A 188 6.15 5.13 6.40
CA GLN A 188 6.85 3.92 5.97
C GLN A 188 6.53 3.61 4.51
N LEU A 189 7.54 3.27 3.72
CA LEU A 189 7.36 2.66 2.42
C LEU A 189 7.42 1.13 2.55
N ASP A 190 6.36 0.44 2.14
CA ASP A 190 6.31 -1.02 2.06
C ASP A 190 6.81 -1.47 0.69
N ALA A 191 7.98 -2.11 0.68
CA ALA A 191 8.73 -2.47 -0.51
C ALA A 191 9.05 -3.98 -0.61
N PRO A 192 8.07 -4.89 -0.43
CA PRO A 192 8.30 -6.34 -0.48
C PRO A 192 8.79 -6.83 -1.86
N HIS A 193 8.57 -6.02 -2.91
CA HIS A 193 9.04 -6.30 -4.25
C HIS A 193 10.55 -6.50 -4.36
N TYR A 194 11.37 -5.90 -3.49
CA TYR A 194 12.81 -6.15 -3.47
C TYR A 194 13.14 -7.60 -3.11
N GLY A 195 12.43 -8.19 -2.14
CA GLY A 195 12.56 -9.61 -1.81
C GLY A 195 12.16 -10.51 -2.98
N LEU A 196 11.14 -10.11 -3.75
CA LEU A 196 10.70 -10.83 -4.95
C LEU A 196 11.75 -10.83 -6.07
N LEU A 197 12.78 -9.99 -6.01
CA LEU A 197 13.90 -10.04 -6.97
C LEU A 197 14.89 -11.16 -6.66
N LEU A 198 14.79 -11.83 -5.51
CA LEU A 198 15.73 -12.89 -5.10
C LEU A 198 15.37 -14.25 -5.72
N ASP A 199 14.08 -14.58 -5.80
CA ASP A 199 13.61 -15.82 -6.41
C ASP A 199 13.67 -15.74 -7.95
N PRO A 200 14.23 -16.75 -8.66
CA PRO A 200 14.36 -16.71 -10.12
C PRO A 200 13.03 -16.61 -10.89
N LYS A 201 11.93 -17.20 -10.37
CA LYS A 201 10.62 -17.18 -11.05
C LYS A 201 10.02 -15.78 -10.99
N THR A 202 10.01 -15.16 -9.81
CA THR A 202 9.51 -13.78 -9.64
C THR A 202 10.46 -12.75 -10.26
N ARG A 203 11.78 -12.91 -10.13
CA ARG A 203 12.76 -12.06 -10.85
C ARG A 203 12.50 -12.07 -12.34
N GLY A 204 12.31 -13.26 -12.93
CA GLY A 204 12.02 -13.38 -14.36
C GLY A 204 10.76 -12.61 -14.78
N PHE A 205 9.75 -12.48 -13.91
CA PHE A 205 8.58 -11.63 -14.19
C PHE A 205 8.97 -10.15 -14.29
N TYR A 206 9.70 -9.63 -13.30
CA TYR A 206 10.14 -8.23 -13.26
C TYR A 206 11.08 -7.90 -14.42
N GLU A 207 12.00 -8.81 -14.77
CA GLU A 207 12.93 -8.60 -15.88
C GLU A 207 12.24 -8.57 -17.25
N ARG A 208 11.18 -9.36 -17.44
CA ARG A 208 10.36 -9.32 -18.65
C ARG A 208 9.60 -8.00 -18.85
N GLN A 209 9.44 -7.17 -17.81
CA GLN A 209 8.87 -5.83 -17.95
C GLN A 209 9.85 -4.81 -18.53
N GLY A 210 11.12 -5.18 -18.72
CA GLY A 210 12.10 -4.42 -19.50
C GLY A 210 13.29 -3.88 -18.71
N TRP A 211 13.40 -4.16 -17.42
CA TRP A 211 14.53 -3.75 -16.59
C TRP A 211 15.31 -4.98 -16.11
N SER A 212 16.64 -4.99 -16.28
CA SER A 212 17.52 -5.99 -15.63
C SER A 212 17.43 -5.92 -14.11
N LEU A 213 17.81 -6.99 -13.40
CA LEU A 213 17.96 -6.98 -11.93
C LEU A 213 18.73 -5.76 -11.39
N GLU A 214 19.87 -5.40 -12.00
CA GLU A 214 20.67 -4.25 -11.58
C GLU A 214 19.88 -2.93 -11.67
N LYS A 215 19.14 -2.76 -12.77
CA LYS A 215 18.24 -1.62 -12.98
C LYS A 215 17.08 -1.63 -11.97
N TRP A 216 16.51 -2.79 -11.64
CA TRP A 216 15.48 -2.89 -10.58
C TRP A 216 15.99 -2.46 -9.21
N LEU A 217 17.23 -2.80 -8.86
CA LEU A 217 17.83 -2.40 -7.59
C LEU A 217 18.20 -0.92 -7.57
N THR A 218 18.84 -0.43 -8.63
CA THR A 218 19.30 0.97 -8.70
C THR A 218 18.16 1.95 -8.90
N LEU A 219 17.37 1.78 -9.97
CA LEU A 219 16.25 2.67 -10.26
C LEU A 219 15.10 2.49 -9.27
N GLY A 220 14.88 1.28 -8.73
CA GLY A 220 13.92 1.07 -7.63
C GLY A 220 14.23 1.99 -6.45
N VAL A 221 15.51 2.01 -6.01
CA VAL A 221 15.96 2.87 -4.91
C VAL A 221 15.83 4.35 -5.27
N GLU A 222 16.11 4.72 -6.52
CA GLU A 222 15.89 6.10 -7.00
C GLU A 222 14.40 6.49 -6.96
N LEU A 223 13.47 5.60 -7.28
CA LEU A 223 12.03 5.87 -7.19
C LEU A 223 11.59 6.04 -5.74
N ASP A 224 12.06 5.19 -4.82
CA ASP A 224 11.77 5.33 -3.38
C ASP A 224 12.32 6.66 -2.86
N ASN A 225 13.59 6.97 -3.18
CA ASN A 225 14.22 8.25 -2.81
C ASN A 225 13.45 9.44 -3.39
N ALA A 226 12.99 9.34 -4.64
CA ALA A 226 12.19 10.36 -5.27
C ALA A 226 10.84 10.55 -4.57
N VAL A 227 10.29 9.59 -3.82
CA VAL A 227 9.10 9.82 -2.98
C VAL A 227 9.48 10.56 -1.69
N MET A 228 10.63 10.24 -1.09
CA MET A 228 11.06 10.74 0.21
C MET A 228 11.78 12.11 0.18
N GLU A 229 12.36 12.48 -0.97
CA GLU A 229 13.19 13.67 -1.10
C GLU A 229 12.39 14.98 -0.90
N GLY A 230 12.93 15.88 -0.09
CA GLY A 230 12.34 17.19 0.21
C GLY A 230 11.55 17.26 1.51
N PHE A 231 11.51 16.20 2.31
CA PHE A 231 10.76 16.13 3.57
C PHE A 231 11.65 15.88 4.81
N PRO A 232 12.57 16.80 5.16
CA PRO A 232 13.56 16.58 6.23
C PRO A 232 12.96 16.41 7.63
N GLU A 233 11.72 16.89 7.84
CA GLU A 233 10.99 16.75 9.10
C GLU A 233 10.29 15.39 9.25
N VAL A 234 10.19 14.63 8.16
CA VAL A 234 9.56 13.30 8.14
C VAL A 234 10.64 12.24 8.33
N THR A 235 10.44 11.34 9.29
CA THR A 235 11.21 10.10 9.34
C THR A 235 10.59 9.11 8.35
N PHE A 236 11.41 8.55 7.47
CA PHE A 236 10.98 7.48 6.58
C PHE A 236 11.46 6.12 7.06
N GLY A 237 10.53 5.17 7.18
CA GLY A 237 10.82 3.75 7.35
C GLY A 237 10.75 3.03 6.00
N LEU A 238 11.49 1.93 5.85
CA LEU A 238 11.40 1.04 4.70
C LEU A 238 11.19 -0.38 5.20
N HIS A 239 10.09 -1.02 4.80
CA HIS A 239 9.82 -2.42 5.06
C HIS A 239 10.10 -3.24 3.81
N LEU A 240 11.08 -4.14 3.89
CA LEU A 240 11.45 -5.10 2.86
C LEU A 240 10.81 -6.47 3.12
#